data_AF-A0A6J1T854-F1
#
_entry.id   AF-A0A6J1T854-F1
#
_cell.length_a   1.000
_cell.length_b   1.000
_cell.length_c   1.000
_cell.angle_alpha   90.00
_cell.angle_beta   90.00
_cell.angle_gamma   90.00
#
_symmetry.space_group_name_H-M   'P 1'
#
loop_
_entity.id
_entity.type
_entity.pdbx_description
1 polymer ?
#
loop_
_entity_poly.entity_id
_entity_poly.type
_entity_poly.pdbx_seq_one_letter_code
_entity_poly.pdbx_strand_id
1 'polypeptide(L)'
;MGRRKSKRKPPPKRRAIEPLDTQFTCPFCNHERSCEVKMDKGRNSGRITCRVCMEDFQTTINFLSEPVDVYNDWIDACETAN
;
A
#
# COMPACT_ATOMS: atom_id res chain seq x y z
N MET A 1 -39.51 -29.60 32.95
CA MET A 1 -38.11 -29.44 32.50
C MET A 1 -38.01 -28.24 31.54
N GLY A 2 -37.63 -27.06 32.04
CA GLY A 2 -37.51 -25.85 31.20
C GLY A 2 -36.07 -25.62 30.74
N ARG A 3 -35.77 -25.91 29.46
CA ARG A 3 -34.48 -25.59 28.84
C ARG A 3 -34.37 -24.07 28.65
N ARG A 4 -33.62 -23.38 29.53
CA ARG A 4 -33.26 -21.97 29.35
C ARG A 4 -32.32 -21.86 28.13
N LYS A 5 -32.76 -21.20 27.06
CA LYS A 5 -31.92 -20.84 25.91
C LYS A 5 -30.81 -19.90 26.40
N SER A 6 -29.55 -20.30 26.24
CA SER A 6 -28.41 -19.42 26.49
C SER A 6 -28.45 -18.25 25.51
N LYS A 7 -28.41 -17.01 26.01
CA LYS A 7 -28.21 -15.82 25.18
C LYS A 7 -26.77 -15.84 24.66
N ARG A 8 -26.56 -16.36 23.45
CA ARG A 8 -25.28 -16.27 22.76
C ARG A 8 -25.00 -14.81 22.43
N LYS A 9 -23.83 -14.30 22.84
CA LYS A 9 -23.38 -12.96 22.46
C LYS A 9 -23.22 -12.90 20.92
N PRO A 10 -23.68 -11.83 20.25
CA PRO A 10 -23.47 -11.68 18.82
C PRO A 10 -21.97 -11.65 18.51
N PRO A 11 -21.55 -12.19 17.34
CA PRO A 11 -20.16 -12.12 16.92
C PRO A 11 -19.71 -10.65 16.85
N PRO A 12 -18.47 -10.34 17.25
CA PRO A 12 -17.93 -8.98 17.17
C PRO A 12 -18.07 -8.48 15.73
N LYS A 13 -18.58 -7.25 15.57
CA LYS A 13 -18.64 -6.61 14.25
C LYS A 13 -17.24 -6.64 13.65
N ARG A 14 -17.11 -7.19 12.44
CA ARG A 14 -15.84 -7.15 11.70
C ARG A 14 -15.39 -5.70 11.64
N ARG A 15 -14.14 -5.43 12.04
CA ARG A 15 -13.52 -4.12 11.82
C ARG A 15 -13.60 -3.84 10.32
N ALA A 16 -14.07 -2.65 9.96
CA ALA A 16 -14.03 -2.22 8.57
C ALA A 16 -12.56 -2.24 8.13
N ILE A 17 -12.27 -2.94 7.04
CA ILE A 17 -10.98 -2.85 6.37
C ILE A 17 -11.02 -1.49 5.68
N GLU A 18 -10.35 -0.51 6.26
CA GLU A 18 -10.18 0.79 5.61
C GLU A 18 -9.14 0.62 4.49
N PRO A 19 -9.37 1.22 3.30
CA PRO A 19 -8.39 1.18 2.23
C PRO A 19 -7.10 1.85 2.69
N LEU A 20 -5.97 1.20 2.43
CA LEU A 20 -4.64 1.77 2.68
C LEU A 20 -4.47 3.07 1.89
N ASP A 21 -3.83 4.04 2.53
CA ASP A 21 -3.53 5.33 1.90
C ASP A 21 -2.58 5.11 0.72
N THR A 22 -2.85 5.75 -0.40
CA THR A 22 -2.05 5.61 -1.65
C THR A 22 -1.09 6.77 -1.87
N GLN A 23 -0.93 7.62 -0.86
CA GLN A 23 -0.16 8.86 -0.92
C GLN A 23 1.11 8.71 -0.10
N PHE A 24 2.25 8.74 -0.77
CA PHE A 24 3.56 8.56 -0.14
C PHE A 24 4.40 9.85 -0.18
N THR A 25 5.38 9.95 0.73
CA THR A 25 6.35 11.05 0.79
C THR A 25 7.52 10.75 -0.13
N CYS A 26 7.99 11.72 -0.91
CA CYS A 26 9.13 11.48 -1.81
C CYS A 26 10.46 11.45 -1.04
N PRO A 27 11.34 10.44 -1.24
CA PRO A 27 12.65 10.38 -0.57
C PRO A 27 13.65 11.45 -1.08
N PHE A 28 13.39 12.06 -2.25
CA PHE A 28 14.30 13.05 -2.85
C PHE A 28 13.95 14.49 -2.44
N CYS A 29 12.68 14.89 -2.59
CA CYS A 29 12.25 16.27 -2.33
C CYS A 29 11.46 16.43 -1.03
N ASN A 30 11.23 15.34 -0.29
CA ASN A 30 10.58 15.31 1.03
C ASN A 30 9.17 15.96 1.09
N HIS A 31 8.52 16.15 -0.06
CA HIS A 31 7.14 16.61 -0.10
C HIS A 31 6.20 15.46 0.23
N GLU A 32 5.39 15.65 1.26
CA GLU A 32 4.36 14.71 1.68
C GLU A 32 3.31 14.50 0.57
N ARG A 33 2.78 13.27 0.47
CA ARG A 33 1.66 12.93 -0.42
C ARG A 33 1.88 13.32 -1.89
N SER A 34 3.14 13.36 -2.31
CA SER A 34 3.54 13.83 -3.65
C SER A 34 3.75 12.69 -4.65
N CYS A 35 3.83 11.45 -4.16
CA CYS A 35 4.11 10.28 -4.97
C CYS A 35 2.83 9.56 -5.40
N GLU A 36 2.77 9.22 -6.68
CA GLU A 36 1.69 8.44 -7.30
C GLU A 36 2.23 7.09 -7.75
N VAL A 37 1.48 6.02 -7.47
CA VAL A 37 1.85 4.65 -7.86
C VAL A 37 0.88 4.11 -8.88
N LYS A 38 1.41 3.60 -9.99
CA LYS A 38 0.67 2.90 -11.04
C LYS A 38 1.05 1.42 -11.04
N MET A 39 0.06 0.56 -10.78
CA MET A 39 0.22 -0.89 -10.76
C MET A 39 -0.30 -1.50 -12.07
N ASP A 40 0.58 -2.09 -12.87
CA ASP A 40 0.23 -2.89 -14.04
C ASP A 40 0.42 -4.38 -13.72
N LYS A 41 -0.64 -5.01 -13.19
CA LYS A 41 -0.63 -6.44 -12.84
C LYS A 41 -0.58 -7.34 -14.07
N GLY A 42 -0.97 -6.86 -15.25
CA GLY A 42 -0.90 -7.64 -16.49
C GLY A 42 0.54 -7.78 -17.01
N ARG A 43 1.38 -6.79 -16.71
CA ARG A 43 2.82 -6.78 -17.05
C ARG A 43 3.74 -7.04 -15.86
N ASN A 44 3.17 -7.37 -14.69
CA ASN A 44 3.93 -7.55 -13.46
C ASN A 44 4.84 -6.36 -13.14
N SER A 45 4.41 -5.13 -13.42
CA SER A 45 5.22 -3.94 -13.19
C SER A 45 4.50 -2.86 -12.40
N GLY A 46 5.18 -2.32 -11.39
CA GLY A 46 4.75 -1.16 -10.61
C GLY A 46 5.66 0.02 -10.91
N ARG A 47 5.08 1.21 -11.08
CA ARG A 47 5.83 2.46 -11.27
C ARG A 47 5.39 3.49 -10.24
N ILE A 48 6.35 4.16 -9.60
CA ILE A 48 6.13 5.29 -8.71
C ILE A 48 6.72 6.54 -9.33
N THR A 49 6.03 7.68 -9.20
CA THR A 49 6.48 8.97 -9.72
C THR A 49 6.16 10.08 -8.72
N CYS A 50 7.12 10.95 -8.42
CA CYS A 50 6.88 12.16 -7.64
C CYS A 50 6.35 13.28 -8.55
N ARG A 51 5.20 13.87 -8.21
CA ARG A 51 4.63 15.00 -8.96
C ARG A 51 5.35 16.34 -8.73
N VAL A 52 6.29 16.39 -7.78
CA VAL A 52 7.02 17.62 -7.42
C VAL A 52 8.41 17.66 -8.05
N CYS A 53 9.27 16.68 -7.76
CA CYS A 53 10.62 16.61 -8.33
C CYS A 53 10.72 15.80 -9.62
N MET A 54 9.62 15.19 -10.08
CA MET A 54 9.54 14.39 -11.32
C MET A 54 10.41 13.12 -11.33
N GLU A 55 11.00 12.75 -10.19
CA GLU A 55 11.74 11.50 -10.06
C GLU A 55 10.80 10.29 -10.13
N ASP A 56 11.25 9.21 -10.75
CA ASP A 56 10.44 8.02 -10.96
C ASP A 56 11.23 6.72 -10.83
N PHE A 57 10.52 5.66 -10.46
CA PHE A 57 11.11 4.35 -10.27
C PHE A 57 10.14 3.25 -10.71
N GLN A 58 10.69 2.16 -11.22
CA GLN A 58 9.93 1.02 -11.69
C GLN A 58 10.47 -0.26 -11.07
N THR A 59 9.57 -1.07 -10.50
CA THR A 59 9.87 -2.39 -9.91
C THR A 59 8.96 -3.46 -10.50
N THR A 60 9.32 -4.71 -10.26
CA THR A 60 8.51 -5.87 -10.62
C THR A 60 7.51 -6.16 -9.50
N ILE A 61 6.25 -6.36 -9.84
CA ILE A 61 5.19 -6.66 -8.87
C ILE A 61 4.56 -8.03 -9.13
N ASN A 62 3.94 -8.58 -8.11
CA ASN A 62 3.14 -9.80 -8.22
C ASN A 62 1.64 -9.51 -7.96
N PHE A 63 0.82 -10.55 -7.97
CA PHE A 63 -0.62 -10.41 -7.81
C PHE A 63 -1.03 -9.87 -6.43
N LEU A 64 -0.26 -10.21 -5.39
CA LEU A 64 -0.48 -9.81 -4.01
C LEU A 64 0.12 -8.43 -3.69
N SER A 65 0.96 -7.90 -4.57
CA SER A 65 1.60 -6.61 -4.37
C SER A 65 0.58 -5.46 -4.29
N GLU A 66 0.84 -4.57 -3.35
CA GLU A 66 0.12 -3.34 -3.07
C GLU A 66 1.01 -2.12 -3.38
N PRO A 67 0.43 -0.90 -3.54
CA PRO A 67 1.22 0.30 -3.83
C PRO A 67 2.32 0.60 -2.82
N VAL A 68 2.14 0.21 -1.55
CA VAL A 68 3.14 0.37 -0.50
C VAL A 68 4.39 -0.47 -0.76
N ASP A 69 4.26 -1.64 -1.39
CA ASP A 69 5.40 -2.49 -1.72
C ASP A 69 6.30 -1.79 -2.74
N VAL A 70 5.71 -1.13 -3.75
CA VAL A 70 6.46 -0.35 -4.75
C VAL A 70 7.18 0.84 -4.10
N TYR A 71 6.55 1.48 -3.13
CA TYR A 71 7.17 2.56 -2.38
C TYR A 71 8.37 2.06 -1.57
N ASN A 72 8.23 0.93 -0.85
CA ASN A 72 9.32 0.34 -0.08
C ASN A 72 10.49 -0.08 -0.98
N ASP A 73 10.20 -0.75 -2.10
CA ASP A 73 11.22 -1.12 -3.10
C ASP A 73 11.98 0.12 -3.61
N TRP A 74 11.29 1.25 -3.77
CA TRP A 74 11.93 2.49 -4.19
C TRP A 74 12.88 3.04 -3.12
N ILE A 75 12.48 3.01 -1.85
CA ILE A 75 13.34 3.42 -0.73
C ILE A 75 14.59 2.54 -0.67
N ASP A 76 14.42 1.22 -0.69
CA ASP A 76 15.53 0.27 -0.65
C ASP A 76 16.50 0.45 -1.84
N ALA A 77 15.96 0.73 -3.03
CA ALA A 77 16.75 1.02 -4.22
C ALA A 77 17.52 2.36 -4.10
N CYS A 78 16.92 3.39 -3.50
CA CYS A 78 17.60 4.66 -3.22
C CYS A 78 18.73 4.48 -2.21
N GLU A 79 18.54 3.67 -1.16
CA GLU A 79 19.58 3.41 -0.16
C GLU A 79 20.75 2.62 -0.76
N THR A 80 20.47 1.63 -1.60
CA THR A 80 21.50 0.78 -2.24
C THR A 80 22.35 1.55 -3.26
N ALA A 81 21.81 2.60 -3.87
CA ALA A 81 22.50 3.40 -4.88
C ALA A 81 23.47 4.44 -4.31
N ASN A 82 23.45 4.67 -2.99
CA ASN A 82 24.32 5.62 -2.26
C ASN A 82 25.46 4.91 -1.52
#